data_AF-X1A8V7-F1
#
_entry.id   AF-X1A8V7-F1
#
_cell.length_a   1.000
_cell.length_b   1.000
_cell.length_c   1.000
_cell.angle_alpha   90.00
_cell.angle_beta   90.00
_cell.angle_gamma   90.00
#
_symmetry.space_group_name_H-M   'P 1'
#
loop_
_entity.id
_entity.type
_entity.pdbx_description
1 polymer ?
#
loop_
_entity_poly.entity_id
_entity_poly.type
_entity_poly.pdbx_seq_one_letter_code
_entity_poly.pdbx_strand_id
1 'polypeptide(L)'
;RYGVKVYDIFQRPFEKVELAEGVSAKMNADMLHSDFLIDVPVLKTHAQCVVSLGLKNLKGLINIPSRKKFHGDDPKYNLHYNVSHLADKAPLGLTIIDGIYTLERGPTFDGKAHRSDIIVASNNMLSADMVGSSLLGISPTAVPHLVQAAKDRNRPLDLSDIDVKGERIEDLAVPHGWDYIYKNNNTLPLTYAKAGIGGLSYPKYDETICTYCSFYNAVLLIAIKSAWKGKDFDNVEVLTGKIMEPSEGKNKTILLGQCIINKRKDHPNIKEAIAIEGCPS
;
A
#
# COMPACT_ATOMS: atom_id res chain seq x y z
N ARG A 1 -16.78 -12.22 26.03
CA ARG A 1 -15.72 -12.83 26.87
C ARG A 1 -14.83 -11.78 27.54
N TYR A 2 -14.39 -10.73 26.84
CA TYR A 2 -13.40 -9.78 27.38
C TYR A 2 -13.95 -8.40 27.77
N GLY A 3 -15.27 -8.19 27.76
CA GLY A 3 -15.86 -6.87 28.04
C GLY A 3 -15.55 -5.80 26.97
N VAL A 4 -14.88 -6.17 25.88
CA VAL A 4 -14.54 -5.27 24.77
C VAL A 4 -15.70 -5.16 23.79
N LYS A 5 -16.03 -3.93 23.39
CA LYS A 5 -16.97 -3.67 22.29
C LYS A 5 -16.21 -3.69 20.98
N VAL A 6 -16.70 -4.45 20.01
CA VAL A 6 -16.13 -4.53 18.67
C VAL A 6 -17.03 -3.76 17.73
N TYR A 7 -16.44 -2.88 16.92
CA TYR A 7 -17.16 -2.08 15.94
C TYR A 7 -16.60 -2.34 14.55
N ASP A 8 -17.49 -2.44 13.57
CA ASP A 8 -17.12 -2.22 12.18
C ASP A 8 -17.01 -0.71 11.95
N ILE A 9 -15.78 -0.22 11.72
CA ILE A 9 -15.49 1.20 11.49
C ILE A 9 -16.33 1.78 10.35
N PHE A 10 -16.69 0.99 9.33
CA PHE A 10 -17.48 1.49 8.20
C PHE A 10 -18.97 1.69 8.54
N GLN A 11 -19.44 1.14 9.66
CA GLN A 11 -20.79 1.38 10.20
C GLN A 11 -20.82 2.52 11.23
N ARG A 12 -19.68 3.17 11.48
CA ARG A 12 -19.53 4.25 12.43
C ARG A 12 -19.51 5.62 11.72
N PRO A 13 -19.84 6.72 12.42
CA PRO A 13 -19.78 8.06 11.84
C PRO A 13 -18.37 8.46 11.42
N PHE A 14 -18.29 9.26 10.36
CA PHE A 14 -17.05 9.88 9.88
C PHE A 14 -17.20 11.39 9.81
N GLU A 15 -16.15 12.11 10.20
CA GLU A 15 -16.07 13.56 10.14
C GLU A 15 -15.02 14.00 9.13
N LYS A 16 -15.32 15.06 8.37
CA LYS A 16 -14.35 15.65 7.45
C LYS A 16 -13.33 16.44 8.26
N VAL A 17 -12.07 16.08 8.14
CA VAL A 17 -10.95 16.77 8.76
C VAL A 17 -9.94 17.22 7.72
N GLU A 18 -9.33 18.37 7.94
CA GLU A 18 -8.16 18.84 7.20
C GLU A 18 -6.91 18.29 7.86
N LEU A 19 -6.14 17.47 7.14
CA LEU A 19 -4.92 16.85 7.64
C LEU A 19 -3.72 17.78 7.46
N ALA A 20 -3.67 18.46 6.32
CA ALA A 20 -2.68 19.46 5.96
C ALA A 20 -3.28 20.39 4.90
N GLU A 21 -2.55 21.45 4.54
CA GLU A 21 -2.96 22.37 3.48
C GLU A 21 -3.26 21.61 2.18
N GLY A 22 -4.50 21.67 1.71
CA GLY A 22 -4.95 20.99 0.50
C GLY A 22 -5.28 19.49 0.67
N VAL A 23 -5.04 18.90 1.84
CA VAL A 23 -5.33 17.49 2.13
C VAL A 23 -6.41 17.36 3.20
N SER A 24 -7.50 16.70 2.81
CA SER A 24 -8.59 16.36 3.73
C SER A 24 -9.07 14.93 3.53
N ALA A 25 -9.52 14.33 4.62
CA ALA A 25 -10.11 13.01 4.67
C ALA A 25 -11.37 13.01 5.54
N LYS A 26 -12.27 12.06 5.30
CA LYS A 26 -13.33 11.72 6.25
C LYS A 26 -12.80 10.62 7.18
N MET A 27 -12.50 10.97 8.43
CA MET A 27 -11.94 10.07 9.46
C MET A 27 -13.02 9.64 10.47
N ASN A 28 -12.85 8.46 11.06
CA ASN A 28 -13.78 7.89 12.01
C ASN A 28 -13.93 8.82 13.24
N ALA A 29 -15.18 9.20 13.56
CA ALA A 29 -15.46 10.14 14.63
C ALA A 29 -15.13 9.56 16.02
N ASP A 30 -15.37 8.26 16.23
CA ASP A 30 -15.06 7.63 17.52
C ASP A 30 -13.56 7.70 17.84
N MET A 31 -12.69 7.51 16.84
CA MET A 31 -11.24 7.70 17.00
C MET A 31 -10.90 9.17 17.27
N LEU A 32 -11.49 10.12 16.53
CA LEU A 32 -11.21 11.55 16.68
C LEU A 32 -11.56 12.07 18.09
N HIS A 33 -12.64 11.54 18.67
CA HIS A 33 -13.15 11.94 19.98
C HIS A 33 -12.73 11.01 21.12
N SER A 34 -11.81 10.07 20.87
CA SER A 34 -11.28 9.21 21.93
C SER A 34 -10.20 9.92 22.73
N ASP A 35 -10.16 9.69 24.04
CA ASP A 35 -9.13 10.25 24.93
C ASP A 35 -7.74 9.64 24.65
N PHE A 36 -7.72 8.40 24.15
CA PHE A 36 -6.49 7.64 23.90
C PHE A 36 -6.68 6.61 22.79
N LEU A 37 -5.76 6.60 21.81
CA LEU A 37 -5.74 5.63 20.72
C LEU A 37 -4.66 4.56 20.93
N ILE A 38 -5.05 3.29 20.98
CA ILE A 38 -4.12 2.16 20.89
C ILE A 38 -4.15 1.63 19.46
N ASP A 39 -3.05 1.81 18.74
CA ASP A 39 -2.88 1.37 17.37
C ASP A 39 -2.04 0.08 17.34
N VAL A 40 -2.55 -0.99 16.73
CA VAL A 40 -1.92 -2.31 16.75
C VAL A 40 -1.67 -2.83 15.32
N PRO A 41 -0.73 -2.21 14.56
CA PRO A 41 -0.40 -2.66 13.22
C PRO A 41 0.43 -3.95 13.22
N VAL A 42 0.39 -4.71 12.12
CA VAL A 42 1.32 -5.83 11.89
C VAL A 42 2.65 -5.30 11.35
N LEU A 43 3.78 -5.84 11.80
CA LEU A 43 5.11 -5.56 11.26
C LEU A 43 5.26 -6.15 9.85
N LYS A 44 4.97 -5.34 8.82
CA LYS A 44 4.92 -5.81 7.43
C LYS A 44 5.42 -4.82 6.40
N THR A 45 5.87 -5.38 5.29
CA THR A 45 6.14 -4.66 4.05
C THR A 45 4.89 -4.47 3.20
N HIS A 46 4.93 -3.55 2.24
CA HIS A 46 3.82 -3.28 1.32
C HIS A 46 4.29 -2.72 -0.04
N ALA A 47 3.86 -3.34 -1.13
CA ALA A 47 4.22 -3.03 -2.52
C ALA A 47 4.23 -1.55 -2.92
N GLN A 48 3.19 -0.78 -2.56
CA GLN A 48 3.11 0.65 -2.91
C GLN A 48 3.63 1.64 -1.85
N CYS A 49 3.86 1.22 -0.59
CA CYS A 49 4.32 2.16 0.45
C CYS A 49 5.62 1.74 1.12
N VAL A 50 6.27 0.69 0.60
CA VAL A 50 7.44 0.01 1.17
C VAL A 50 7.10 -0.76 2.47
N VAL A 51 6.50 -0.10 3.46
CA VAL A 51 6.01 -0.71 4.70
C VAL A 51 4.56 -0.33 4.99
N SER A 52 3.93 -1.04 5.93
CA SER A 52 2.59 -0.74 6.44
C SER A 52 2.54 -0.96 7.93
N LEU A 53 2.91 0.06 8.68
CA LEU A 53 3.00 0.07 10.15
C LEU A 53 1.94 1.05 10.70
N GLY A 54 2.23 1.78 11.78
CA GLY A 54 1.25 2.59 12.50
C GLY A 54 0.64 3.73 11.68
N LEU A 55 1.46 4.59 11.07
CA LEU A 55 0.96 5.73 10.28
C LEU A 55 0.00 5.26 9.17
N LYS A 56 0.37 4.18 8.49
CA LYS A 56 -0.43 3.61 7.42
C LYS A 56 -1.65 2.85 7.93
N ASN A 57 -1.60 2.29 9.14
CA ASN A 57 -2.74 1.58 9.75
C ASN A 57 -3.93 2.51 9.98
N LEU A 58 -3.68 3.80 10.25
CA LEU A 58 -4.72 4.82 10.37
C LEU A 58 -5.50 5.05 9.06
N LYS A 59 -5.00 4.60 7.90
CA LYS A 59 -5.79 4.54 6.66
C LYS A 59 -7.01 3.63 6.82
N GLY A 60 -6.96 2.69 7.77
CA GLY A 60 -8.06 1.87 8.27
C GLY A 60 -9.21 2.66 8.93
N LEU A 61 -8.97 3.92 9.31
CA LEU A 61 -9.93 4.77 10.01
C LEU A 61 -10.50 5.87 9.13
N ILE A 62 -10.22 5.85 7.82
CA ILE A 62 -10.81 6.80 6.86
C ILE A 62 -11.83 6.08 5.96
N ASN A 63 -12.84 6.83 5.51
CA ASN A 63 -13.90 6.26 4.68
C ASN A 63 -13.40 5.87 3.27
N ILE A 64 -14.18 5.05 2.57
CA ILE A 64 -13.80 4.49 1.26
C ILE A 64 -13.46 5.58 0.21
N PRO A 65 -14.28 6.64 0.03
CA PRO A 65 -13.92 7.76 -0.86
C PRO A 65 -12.56 8.39 -0.54
N SER A 66 -12.25 8.68 0.73
CA SER A 66 -10.94 9.23 1.12
C SER A 66 -9.81 8.23 0.86
N ARG A 67 -10.01 6.93 1.10
CA ARG A 67 -9.02 5.90 0.76
C ARG A 67 -8.70 5.87 -0.73
N LYS A 68 -9.70 6.03 -1.60
CA LYS A 68 -9.51 6.09 -3.06
C LYS A 68 -8.83 7.39 -3.48
N LYS A 69 -9.16 8.51 -2.84
CA LYS A 69 -8.55 9.83 -3.09
C LYS A 69 -7.05 9.84 -2.81
N PHE A 70 -6.60 9.12 -1.78
CA PHE A 70 -5.17 9.02 -1.44
C PHE A 70 -4.34 8.37 -2.56
N HIS A 71 -4.95 7.54 -3.41
CA HIS A 71 -4.31 7.00 -4.61
C HIS A 71 -4.52 7.93 -5.81
N GLY A 72 -4.36 9.23 -5.61
CA GLY A 72 -4.46 10.27 -6.65
C GLY A 72 -3.28 10.21 -7.61
N ASP A 73 -3.45 10.83 -8.78
CA ASP A 73 -2.41 11.06 -9.79
C ASP A 73 -1.74 12.44 -9.67
N ASP A 74 -2.07 13.19 -8.63
CA ASP A 74 -1.39 14.45 -8.30
C ASP A 74 0.00 14.15 -7.70
N PRO A 75 1.09 14.63 -8.33
CA PRO A 75 2.45 14.36 -7.86
C PRO A 75 2.78 15.03 -6.52
N LYS A 76 2.13 16.15 -6.18
CA LYS A 76 2.30 16.86 -4.91
C LYS A 76 1.56 16.14 -3.78
N TYR A 77 0.31 15.77 -4.02
CA TYR A 77 -0.53 15.08 -3.04
C TYR A 77 -0.63 13.58 -3.33
N ASN A 78 0.52 12.95 -3.53
CA ASN A 78 0.62 11.52 -3.83
C ASN A 78 0.27 10.64 -2.60
N LEU A 79 0.32 9.32 -2.78
CA LEU A 79 -0.04 8.36 -1.73
C LEU A 79 0.77 8.57 -0.44
N HIS A 80 2.07 8.80 -0.59
CA HIS A 80 2.99 8.96 0.54
C HIS A 80 2.75 10.25 1.32
N TYR A 81 2.52 11.37 0.61
CA TYR A 81 2.16 12.64 1.23
C TYR A 81 0.87 12.49 2.05
N ASN A 82 -0.19 11.93 1.46
CA ASN A 82 -1.45 11.75 2.19
C ASN A 82 -1.31 10.82 3.41
N VAL A 83 -0.55 9.72 3.30
CA VAL A 83 -0.34 8.78 4.42
C VAL A 83 0.44 9.42 5.57
N SER A 84 1.46 10.23 5.27
CA SER A 84 2.31 10.86 6.30
C SER A 84 1.56 11.81 7.25
N HIS A 85 0.40 12.34 6.82
CA HIS A 85 -0.41 13.29 7.57
C HIS A 85 -1.60 12.65 8.31
N LEU A 86 -1.81 11.33 8.20
CA LEU A 86 -2.94 10.66 8.86
C LEU A 86 -2.89 10.77 10.39
N ALA A 87 -1.68 10.72 10.96
CA ALA A 87 -1.48 10.80 12.41
C ALA A 87 -1.61 12.21 12.97
N ASP A 88 -1.67 13.25 12.14
CA ASP A 88 -1.74 14.65 12.60
C ASP A 88 -3.07 14.98 13.29
N LYS A 89 -4.09 14.12 13.07
CA LYS A 89 -5.40 14.19 13.73
C LYS A 89 -5.68 13.00 14.66
N ALA A 90 -4.69 12.13 14.87
CA ALA A 90 -4.82 11.08 15.88
C ALA A 90 -4.73 11.71 17.28
N PRO A 91 -5.53 11.26 18.27
CA PRO A 91 -5.35 11.68 19.65
C PRO A 91 -4.03 11.13 20.21
N LEU A 92 -3.72 11.47 21.46
CA LEU A 92 -2.62 10.83 22.19
C LEU A 92 -2.80 9.31 22.14
N GLY A 93 -1.71 8.56 22.01
CA GLY A 93 -1.83 7.13 21.81
C GLY A 93 -0.58 6.32 22.07
N LEU A 94 -0.74 5.01 21.87
CA LEU A 94 0.30 4.00 21.93
C LEU A 94 0.23 3.16 20.65
N THR A 95 1.33 3.11 19.90
CA THR A 95 1.48 2.20 18.77
C THR A 95 2.19 0.94 19.25
N ILE A 96 1.56 -0.22 19.06
CA ILE A 96 2.08 -1.55 19.36
C ILE A 96 2.18 -2.33 18.05
N ILE A 97 3.34 -2.30 17.41
CA ILE A 97 3.57 -3.08 16.21
C ILE A 97 3.72 -4.56 16.58
N ASP A 98 2.77 -5.38 16.14
CA ASP A 98 2.78 -6.82 16.29
C ASP A 98 3.67 -7.46 15.21
N GLY A 99 4.83 -7.94 15.63
CA GLY A 99 5.78 -8.70 14.82
C GLY A 99 5.95 -10.13 15.31
N ILE A 100 4.97 -10.73 16.01
CA ILE A 100 5.01 -12.17 16.31
C ILE A 100 5.18 -12.94 15.00
N TYR A 101 4.42 -12.54 13.99
CA TYR A 101 4.66 -12.88 12.60
C TYR A 101 4.88 -11.61 11.77
N THR A 102 6.07 -11.46 11.20
CA THR A 102 6.33 -10.42 10.20
C THR A 102 5.85 -10.88 8.81
N LEU A 103 5.46 -9.94 7.96
CA LEU A 103 4.90 -10.27 6.64
C LEU A 103 5.67 -9.58 5.49
N GLU A 104 6.29 -10.41 4.65
CA GLU A 104 6.95 -10.01 3.40
C GLU A 104 5.90 -9.89 2.28
N ARG A 105 5.94 -8.84 1.47
CA ARG A 105 5.02 -8.59 0.33
C ARG A 105 3.52 -8.70 0.67
N GLY A 106 3.11 -8.31 1.88
CA GLY A 106 1.70 -8.21 2.25
C GLY A 106 0.94 -7.10 1.51
N PRO A 107 -0.40 -7.01 1.62
CA PRO A 107 -1.29 -7.75 2.53
C PRO A 107 -2.03 -8.93 1.88
N THR A 108 -1.73 -9.23 0.61
CA THR A 108 -2.43 -10.23 -0.19
C THR A 108 -1.87 -11.64 0.05
N PHE A 109 -2.55 -12.66 -0.47
CA PHE A 109 -2.24 -14.09 -0.25
C PHE A 109 -0.88 -14.54 -0.80
N ASP A 110 -0.21 -13.70 -1.58
CA ASP A 110 1.13 -13.88 -2.12
C ASP A 110 2.25 -13.39 -1.18
N GLY A 111 1.89 -12.80 -0.04
CA GLY A 111 2.83 -12.48 1.02
C GLY A 111 3.39 -13.72 1.74
N LYS A 112 4.58 -13.58 2.32
CA LYS A 112 5.25 -14.65 3.08
C LYS A 112 5.35 -14.24 4.55
N ALA A 113 4.72 -15.02 5.43
CA ALA A 113 4.82 -14.82 6.86
C ALA A 113 6.11 -15.46 7.42
N HIS A 114 6.75 -14.77 8.35
CA HIS A 114 7.92 -15.22 9.08
C HIS A 114 7.63 -15.10 10.57
N ARG A 115 7.84 -16.16 11.34
CA ARG A 115 7.76 -16.06 12.79
C ARG A 115 9.01 -15.34 13.29
N SER A 116 8.81 -14.20 13.96
CA SER A 116 9.89 -13.32 14.39
C SER A 116 9.83 -13.03 15.90
N ASP A 117 8.65 -13.18 16.52
CA ASP A 117 8.45 -12.99 17.97
C ASP A 117 8.89 -11.59 18.48
N ILE A 118 8.66 -10.54 17.68
CA ILE A 118 9.03 -9.14 17.98
C ILE A 118 7.79 -8.32 18.33
N ILE A 119 7.89 -7.44 19.32
CA ILE A 119 6.91 -6.37 19.58
C ILE A 119 7.64 -5.04 19.64
N VAL A 120 7.13 -4.03 18.92
CA VAL A 120 7.61 -2.65 19.06
C VAL A 120 6.50 -1.82 19.69
N ALA A 121 6.79 -1.13 20.79
CA ALA A 121 5.82 -0.27 21.44
C ALA A 121 6.39 1.15 21.61
N SER A 122 5.62 2.17 21.22
CA SER A 122 5.98 3.57 21.46
C SER A 122 4.75 4.46 21.55
N ASN A 123 4.83 5.49 22.39
CA ASN A 123 3.86 6.59 22.40
C ASN A 123 4.10 7.59 21.23
N ASN A 124 5.16 7.38 20.44
CA ASN A 124 5.43 8.13 19.22
C ASN A 124 5.34 7.20 18.02
N MET A 125 4.25 7.33 17.26
CA MET A 125 3.94 6.48 16.11
C MET A 125 5.02 6.53 15.02
N LEU A 126 5.60 7.70 14.77
CA LEU A 126 6.69 7.85 13.79
C LEU A 126 7.95 7.09 14.27
N SER A 127 8.29 7.16 15.55
CA SER A 127 9.41 6.39 16.11
C SER A 127 9.16 4.89 16.03
N ALA A 128 7.96 4.41 16.36
CA ALA A 128 7.59 3.01 16.18
C ALA A 128 7.78 2.56 14.72
N ASP A 129 7.31 3.37 13.76
CA ASP A 129 7.40 3.04 12.34
C ASP A 129 8.84 3.07 11.81
N MET A 130 9.69 3.99 12.25
CA MET A 130 11.11 4.02 11.87
C MET A 130 11.86 2.79 12.40
N VAL A 131 11.61 2.40 13.66
CA VAL A 131 12.17 1.18 14.26
C VAL A 131 11.64 -0.06 13.54
N GLY A 132 10.33 -0.14 13.30
CA GLY A 132 9.70 -1.24 12.57
C GLY A 132 10.22 -1.38 11.14
N SER A 133 10.43 -0.27 10.42
CA SER A 133 11.07 -0.27 9.10
C SER A 133 12.48 -0.87 9.17
N SER A 134 13.26 -0.45 10.16
CA SER A 134 14.64 -0.92 10.35
C SER A 134 14.69 -2.41 10.69
N LEU A 135 13.76 -2.91 11.50
CA LEU A 135 13.61 -4.34 11.81
C LEU A 135 13.24 -5.19 10.58
N LEU A 136 12.58 -4.60 9.58
CA LEU A 136 12.32 -5.24 8.28
C LEU A 136 13.53 -5.14 7.33
N GLY A 137 14.68 -4.65 7.81
CA GLY A 137 15.88 -4.40 7.02
C GLY A 137 15.75 -3.26 6.02
N ILE A 138 14.83 -2.32 6.26
CA ILE A 138 14.54 -1.19 5.36
C ILE A 138 14.85 0.11 6.10
N SER A 139 15.84 0.86 5.62
CA SER A 139 16.15 2.18 6.16
C SER A 139 14.92 3.10 6.14
N PRO A 140 14.63 3.87 7.22
CA PRO A 140 13.56 4.87 7.20
C PRO A 140 13.67 5.87 6.04
N THR A 141 14.89 6.15 5.57
CA THR A 141 15.16 7.02 4.40
C THR A 141 14.62 6.44 3.09
N ALA A 142 14.40 5.13 3.01
CA ALA A 142 13.85 4.45 1.84
C ALA A 142 12.33 4.37 1.86
N VAL A 143 11.66 4.91 2.89
CA VAL A 143 10.20 4.87 3.06
C VAL A 143 9.64 6.29 2.88
N PRO A 144 9.09 6.66 1.72
CA PRO A 144 8.81 8.06 1.41
C PRO A 144 7.81 8.74 2.36
N HIS A 145 6.87 7.99 2.94
CA HIS A 145 5.92 8.56 3.90
C HIS A 145 6.55 8.79 5.29
N LEU A 146 7.59 8.03 5.67
CA LEU A 146 8.36 8.31 6.89
C LEU A 146 9.29 9.51 6.66
N VAL A 147 9.90 9.62 5.49
CA VAL A 147 10.70 10.79 5.09
C VAL A 147 9.87 12.08 5.18
N GLN A 148 8.66 12.06 4.60
CA GLN A 148 7.74 13.21 4.67
C GLN A 148 7.34 13.51 6.13
N ALA A 149 6.91 12.50 6.89
CA ALA A 149 6.49 12.68 8.29
C ALA A 149 7.61 13.20 9.20
N ALA A 150 8.86 12.77 8.98
CA ALA A 150 10.03 13.23 9.72
C ALA A 150 10.40 14.67 9.36
N LYS A 151 10.35 15.01 8.06
CA LYS A 151 10.58 16.37 7.57
C LYS A 151 9.60 17.36 8.21
N ASP A 152 8.31 17.05 8.21
CA ASP A 152 7.28 17.95 8.75
C ASP A 152 7.40 18.13 10.27
N ARG A 153 8.03 17.18 10.96
CA ARG A 153 8.29 17.20 12.41
C ARG A 153 9.71 17.65 12.78
N ASN A 154 10.54 18.01 11.78
CA ASN A 154 11.94 18.38 11.95
C ASN A 154 12.76 17.32 12.73
N ARG A 155 12.60 16.04 12.36
CA ARG A 155 13.27 14.89 13.01
C ARG A 155 14.26 14.20 12.08
N PRO A 156 15.36 13.64 12.61
CA PRO A 156 16.27 12.81 11.83
C PRO A 156 15.62 11.47 11.44
N LEU A 157 16.20 10.80 10.45
CA LEU A 157 15.75 9.49 9.94
C LEU A 157 16.71 8.34 10.29
N ASP A 158 17.79 8.64 11.02
CA ASP A 158 18.87 7.72 11.38
C ASP A 158 18.69 7.08 12.78
N LEU A 159 17.51 7.25 13.37
CA LEU A 159 17.15 6.79 14.72
C LEU A 159 17.94 7.45 15.87
N SER A 160 18.78 8.46 15.60
CA SER A 160 19.64 9.10 16.61
C SER A 160 18.88 9.79 17.76
N ASP A 161 17.62 10.14 17.53
CA ASP A 161 16.73 10.74 18.53
C ASP A 161 15.78 9.72 19.19
N ILE A 162 15.99 8.42 18.98
CA ILE A 162 15.16 7.33 19.51
C ILE A 162 15.97 6.51 20.52
N ASP A 163 15.51 6.51 21.78
CA ASP A 163 16.04 5.68 22.85
C ASP A 163 15.35 4.31 22.87
N VAL A 164 15.97 3.32 22.24
CA VAL A 164 15.44 1.94 22.17
C VAL A 164 15.64 1.24 23.52
N LYS A 165 14.55 0.78 24.13
CA LYS A 165 14.57 -0.07 25.33
C LYS A 165 14.35 -1.52 24.93
N GLY A 166 15.27 -2.40 25.31
CA GLY A 166 15.20 -3.83 25.02
C GLY A 166 16.36 -4.30 24.14
N GLU A 167 16.09 -5.28 23.30
CA GLU A 167 17.05 -5.84 22.34
C GLU A 167 17.48 -4.82 21.29
N ARG A 168 18.69 -5.01 20.75
CA ARG A 168 19.20 -4.14 19.69
C ARG A 168 18.51 -4.45 18.37
N ILE A 169 18.22 -3.42 17.59
CA ILE A 169 17.56 -3.54 16.28
C ILE A 169 18.38 -4.45 15.36
N GLU A 170 19.71 -4.31 15.39
CA GLU A 170 20.63 -5.05 14.52
C GLU A 170 20.63 -6.55 14.80
N ASP A 171 20.31 -6.96 16.03
CA ASP A 171 20.24 -8.37 16.43
C ASP A 171 18.93 -9.04 15.97
N LEU A 172 17.90 -8.23 15.72
CA LEU A 172 16.55 -8.70 15.37
C LEU A 172 16.17 -8.46 13.91
N ALA A 173 16.88 -7.58 13.21
CA ALA A 173 16.50 -7.16 11.87
C ALA A 173 16.62 -8.31 10.86
N VAL A 174 15.53 -8.57 10.13
CA VAL A 174 15.47 -9.55 9.05
C VAL A 174 15.00 -8.83 7.78
N PRO A 175 15.83 -8.75 6.72
CA PRO A 175 15.44 -8.10 5.48
C PRO A 175 14.20 -8.73 4.84
N HIS A 176 13.18 -7.93 4.58
CA HIS A 176 11.96 -8.32 3.88
C HIS A 176 11.88 -7.65 2.50
N GLY A 177 11.52 -8.44 1.49
CA GLY A 177 11.11 -7.91 0.19
C GLY A 177 9.79 -7.14 0.27
N TRP A 178 9.75 -5.91 -0.23
CA TRP A 178 8.50 -5.15 -0.33
C TRP A 178 7.95 -5.08 -1.76
N ASP A 179 8.84 -5.20 -2.76
CA ASP A 179 8.53 -4.99 -4.17
C ASP A 179 8.35 -6.32 -4.93
N TYR A 180 7.57 -6.28 -6.01
CA TYR A 180 7.48 -7.38 -6.96
C TYR A 180 8.44 -7.13 -8.12
N ILE A 181 9.27 -8.13 -8.42
CA ILE A 181 10.32 -8.02 -9.43
C ILE A 181 9.71 -8.24 -10.82
N TYR A 182 10.00 -7.33 -11.75
CA TYR A 182 9.60 -7.40 -13.16
C TYR A 182 10.84 -7.63 -14.05
N LYS A 183 10.63 -7.94 -15.33
CA LYS A 183 11.70 -7.84 -16.36
C LYS A 183 12.31 -6.44 -16.32
N ASN A 184 13.55 -6.30 -16.80
CA ASN A 184 14.29 -5.02 -16.80
C ASN A 184 13.54 -3.86 -17.48
N ASN A 185 12.60 -4.15 -18.38
CA ASN A 185 11.77 -3.15 -19.06
C ASN A 185 10.41 -2.90 -18.36
N ASN A 186 10.18 -3.45 -17.17
CA ASN A 186 8.95 -3.35 -16.39
C ASN A 186 7.66 -3.83 -17.11
N THR A 187 7.77 -4.67 -18.15
CA THR A 187 6.60 -5.10 -18.95
C THR A 187 6.03 -6.46 -18.57
N LEU A 188 6.63 -7.18 -17.62
CA LEU A 188 6.10 -8.49 -17.18
C LEU A 188 6.71 -8.88 -15.82
N PRO A 189 5.95 -9.46 -14.87
CA PRO A 189 6.51 -10.03 -13.65
C PRO A 189 7.61 -11.06 -13.98
N LEU A 190 8.69 -11.05 -13.21
CA LEU A 190 9.86 -11.90 -13.48
C LEU A 190 9.52 -13.39 -13.40
N THR A 191 8.59 -13.78 -12.54
CA THR A 191 8.12 -15.17 -12.43
C THR A 191 7.37 -15.63 -13.69
N TYR A 192 6.69 -14.72 -14.39
CA TYR A 192 5.97 -14.99 -15.64
C TYR A 192 6.96 -15.07 -16.80
N ALA A 193 7.92 -14.15 -16.81
CA ALA A 193 9.05 -14.17 -17.72
C ALA A 193 9.81 -15.50 -17.68
N LYS A 194 10.18 -15.96 -16.48
CA LYS A 194 10.90 -17.21 -16.26
C LYS A 194 10.06 -18.45 -16.62
N ALA A 195 8.75 -18.37 -16.47
CA ALA A 195 7.84 -19.43 -16.90
C ALA A 195 7.70 -19.52 -18.43
N GLY A 196 8.20 -18.54 -19.19
CA GLY A 196 8.08 -18.52 -20.65
C GLY A 196 6.75 -17.95 -21.16
N ILE A 197 6.03 -17.18 -20.35
CA ILE A 197 4.79 -16.54 -20.79
C ILE A 197 5.12 -15.43 -21.79
N GLY A 198 4.74 -15.64 -23.06
CA GLY A 198 4.90 -14.68 -24.16
C GLY A 198 3.58 -14.05 -24.60
N GLY A 199 3.68 -13.02 -25.44
CA GLY A 199 2.53 -12.32 -26.01
C GLY A 199 1.69 -11.50 -25.02
N LEU A 200 2.20 -11.26 -23.80
CA LEU A 200 1.55 -10.49 -22.75
C LEU A 200 2.47 -9.34 -22.29
N SER A 201 1.90 -8.14 -22.20
CA SER A 201 2.48 -7.00 -21.52
C SER A 201 1.68 -6.67 -20.26
N TYR A 202 2.36 -6.71 -19.13
CA TYR A 202 1.84 -6.37 -17.83
C TYR A 202 2.80 -5.35 -17.21
N PRO A 203 2.58 -4.04 -17.44
CA PRO A 203 3.38 -2.99 -16.85
C PRO A 203 3.40 -3.08 -15.32
N LYS A 204 4.52 -2.68 -14.72
CA LYS A 204 4.65 -2.60 -13.26
C LYS A 204 3.63 -1.61 -12.68
N TYR A 205 2.97 -2.01 -11.60
CA TYR A 205 1.99 -1.17 -10.91
C TYR A 205 2.60 0.14 -10.42
N ASP A 206 1.75 1.15 -10.26
CA ASP A 206 2.12 2.46 -9.73
C ASP A 206 1.35 2.79 -8.42
N GLU A 207 1.54 3.98 -7.86
CA GLU A 207 0.92 4.38 -6.58
C GLU A 207 -0.59 4.69 -6.69
N THR A 208 -1.11 4.86 -7.90
CA THR A 208 -2.49 5.23 -8.17
C THR A 208 -3.45 4.05 -8.26
N ILE A 209 -2.94 2.80 -8.28
CA ILE A 209 -3.79 1.62 -8.11
C ILE A 209 -4.35 1.62 -6.68
N CYS A 210 -5.68 1.68 -6.56
CA CYS A 210 -6.33 1.72 -5.25
C CYS A 210 -6.38 0.32 -4.60
N THR A 211 -6.72 0.27 -3.31
CA THR A 211 -6.85 -0.98 -2.54
C THR A 211 -7.73 -2.04 -3.23
N TYR A 212 -8.83 -1.64 -3.86
CA TYR A 212 -9.72 -2.59 -4.55
C TYR A 212 -9.11 -3.15 -5.83
N CYS A 213 -8.61 -2.27 -6.70
CA CYS A 213 -7.93 -2.70 -7.93
C CYS A 213 -6.69 -3.53 -7.63
N SER A 214 -5.95 -3.26 -6.53
CA SER A 214 -4.80 -4.05 -6.11
C SER A 214 -5.20 -5.50 -5.76
N PHE A 215 -6.33 -5.70 -5.08
CA PHE A 215 -6.86 -7.05 -4.82
C PHE A 215 -7.22 -7.78 -6.13
N TYR A 216 -7.97 -7.13 -7.03
CA TYR A 216 -8.33 -7.73 -8.32
C TYR A 216 -7.13 -7.97 -9.23
N ASN A 217 -6.10 -7.12 -9.15
CA ASN A 217 -4.83 -7.28 -9.87
C ASN A 217 -4.14 -8.59 -9.47
N ALA A 218 -4.11 -8.92 -8.17
CA ALA A 218 -3.56 -10.18 -7.70
C ALA A 218 -4.36 -11.40 -8.23
N VAL A 219 -5.70 -11.31 -8.24
CA VAL A 219 -6.57 -12.36 -8.81
C VAL A 219 -6.37 -12.51 -10.32
N LEU A 220 -6.26 -11.39 -11.05
CA LEU A 220 -6.04 -11.38 -12.49
C LEU A 220 -4.71 -12.02 -12.87
N LEU A 221 -3.65 -11.73 -12.12
CA LEU A 221 -2.36 -12.40 -12.30
C LEU A 221 -2.51 -13.93 -12.17
N ILE A 222 -3.18 -14.42 -11.12
CA ILE A 222 -3.43 -15.87 -10.96
C ILE A 222 -4.23 -16.44 -12.15
N ALA A 223 -5.28 -15.74 -12.58
CA ALA A 223 -6.11 -16.16 -13.70
C ALA A 223 -5.30 -16.27 -15.00
N ILE A 224 -4.48 -15.27 -15.32
CA ILE A 224 -3.58 -15.27 -16.48
C ILE A 224 -2.64 -16.48 -16.43
N LYS A 225 -1.97 -16.70 -15.29
CA LYS A 225 -1.04 -17.83 -15.13
C LYS A 225 -1.75 -19.17 -15.28
N SER A 226 -2.98 -19.29 -14.79
CA SER A 226 -3.79 -20.51 -14.86
C SER A 226 -4.33 -20.80 -16.26
N ALA A 227 -4.64 -19.73 -17.01
CA ALA A 227 -5.11 -19.80 -18.40
C ALA A 227 -3.99 -20.14 -19.39
N TRP A 228 -2.74 -19.78 -19.08
CA TRP A 228 -1.60 -20.10 -19.93
C TRP A 228 -1.34 -21.61 -19.98
N LYS A 229 -1.47 -22.20 -21.17
CA LYS A 229 -1.25 -23.65 -21.44
C LYS A 229 -0.02 -23.89 -22.33
N GLY A 230 1.01 -23.05 -22.20
CA GLY A 230 2.21 -23.15 -23.03
C GLY A 230 2.11 -22.50 -24.41
N LYS A 231 1.01 -21.77 -24.70
CA LYS A 231 0.85 -20.96 -25.92
C LYS A 231 0.88 -19.49 -25.56
N ASP A 232 1.55 -18.69 -26.37
CA ASP A 232 1.61 -17.24 -26.19
C ASP A 232 0.23 -16.60 -26.28
N PHE A 233 0.06 -15.51 -25.54
CA PHE A 233 -1.11 -14.65 -25.67
C PHE A 233 -1.06 -13.88 -26.99
N ASP A 234 -2.22 -13.44 -27.46
CA ASP A 234 -2.35 -12.70 -28.73
C ASP A 234 -1.99 -11.21 -28.54
N ASN A 235 -0.71 -10.91 -28.28
CA ASN A 235 -0.16 -9.57 -28.06
C ASN A 235 -1.07 -8.66 -27.20
N VAL A 236 -1.40 -9.15 -26.01
CA VAL A 236 -2.32 -8.53 -25.04
C VAL A 236 -1.55 -7.61 -24.11
N GLU A 237 -2.14 -6.48 -23.70
CA GLU A 237 -1.65 -5.70 -22.56
C GLU A 237 -2.70 -5.58 -21.44
N VAL A 238 -2.24 -5.40 -20.19
CA VAL A 238 -3.08 -5.15 -19.03
C VAL A 238 -2.69 -3.81 -18.41
N LEU A 239 -3.63 -2.86 -18.34
CA LEU A 239 -3.39 -1.54 -17.76
C LEU A 239 -4.19 -1.36 -16.47
N THR A 240 -3.56 -0.71 -15.50
CA THR A 240 -4.11 -0.47 -14.15
C THR A 240 -3.87 0.97 -13.72
N GLY A 241 -4.41 1.36 -12.56
CA GLY A 241 -4.14 2.69 -11.99
C GLY A 241 -4.84 3.82 -12.75
N LYS A 242 -4.19 4.98 -12.81
CA LYS A 242 -4.73 6.23 -13.36
C LYS A 242 -3.82 6.89 -14.39
N ILE A 243 -2.57 6.41 -14.51
CA ILE A 243 -1.50 7.09 -15.24
C ILE A 243 -0.90 6.24 -16.38
N MET A 244 -1.23 4.95 -16.46
CA MET A 244 -0.76 4.10 -17.54
C MET A 244 -1.35 4.54 -18.90
N GLU A 245 -0.54 4.44 -19.94
CA GLU A 245 -0.93 4.74 -21.32
C GLU A 245 -0.94 3.47 -22.18
N PRO A 246 -1.95 3.30 -23.08
CA PRO A 246 -1.99 2.18 -24.01
C PRO A 246 -0.84 2.16 -25.00
N SER A 247 -0.21 1.00 -25.15
CA SER A 247 0.89 0.80 -26.08
C SER A 247 0.39 0.66 -27.51
N GLU A 248 1.15 1.15 -28.48
CA GLU A 248 0.86 0.91 -29.89
C GLU A 248 1.04 -0.58 -30.25
N GLY A 249 0.24 -1.06 -31.21
CA GLY A 249 0.42 -2.37 -31.84
C GLY A 249 -0.19 -3.56 -31.08
N LYS A 250 -0.78 -3.35 -29.89
CA LYS A 250 -1.49 -4.39 -29.14
C LYS A 250 -2.76 -4.82 -29.85
N ASN A 251 -3.12 -6.10 -29.73
CA ASN A 251 -4.36 -6.62 -30.31
C ASN A 251 -5.53 -6.46 -29.35
N LYS A 252 -5.28 -6.64 -28.04
CA LYS A 252 -6.27 -6.43 -26.97
C LYS A 252 -5.65 -5.69 -25.79
N THR A 253 -6.41 -4.78 -25.21
CA THR A 253 -6.03 -4.03 -24.01
C THR A 253 -7.05 -4.28 -22.90
N ILE A 254 -6.60 -4.94 -21.82
CA ILE A 254 -7.41 -5.17 -20.62
C ILE A 254 -7.27 -3.94 -19.70
N LEU A 255 -8.39 -3.29 -19.39
CA LEU A 255 -8.47 -2.09 -18.56
C LEU A 255 -9.06 -2.46 -17.19
N LEU A 256 -8.22 -2.51 -16.15
CA LEU A 256 -8.64 -2.91 -14.80
C LEU A 256 -9.04 -1.70 -13.94
N GLY A 257 -10.35 -1.54 -13.75
CA GLY A 257 -10.95 -0.54 -12.86
C GLY A 257 -11.47 0.71 -13.58
N GLN A 258 -12.49 1.34 -13.00
CA GLN A 258 -13.21 2.44 -13.64
C GLN A 258 -12.31 3.64 -14.00
N CYS A 259 -11.27 3.90 -13.19
CA CYS A 259 -10.39 5.05 -13.41
C CYS A 259 -9.61 4.94 -14.72
N ILE A 260 -8.99 3.78 -15.00
CA ILE A 260 -8.25 3.57 -16.25
C ILE A 260 -9.22 3.44 -17.43
N ILE A 261 -10.37 2.78 -17.23
CA ILE A 261 -11.42 2.65 -18.25
C ILE A 261 -11.88 4.03 -18.72
N ASN A 262 -12.33 4.90 -17.80
CA ASN A 262 -12.83 6.23 -18.12
C ASN A 262 -11.79 7.09 -18.85
N LYS A 263 -10.52 6.89 -18.54
CA LYS A 263 -9.41 7.68 -19.06
C LYS A 263 -8.88 7.19 -20.40
N ARG A 264 -9.00 5.88 -20.70
CA ARG A 264 -8.24 5.24 -21.79
C ARG A 264 -9.07 4.42 -22.76
N LYS A 265 -10.33 4.06 -22.47
CA LYS A 265 -11.11 3.12 -23.31
C LYS A 265 -11.21 3.53 -24.80
N ASP A 266 -11.21 4.82 -25.08
CA ASP A 266 -11.34 5.39 -26.44
C ASP A 266 -9.99 5.85 -27.02
N HIS A 267 -8.86 5.44 -26.42
CA HIS A 267 -7.53 5.84 -26.85
C HIS A 267 -7.18 5.23 -28.23
N PRO A 268 -6.60 5.99 -29.17
CA PRO A 268 -6.40 5.55 -30.57
C PRO A 268 -5.50 4.31 -30.72
N ASN A 269 -4.61 4.06 -29.76
CA ASN A 269 -3.74 2.87 -29.76
C ASN A 269 -4.49 1.57 -29.40
N ILE A 270 -5.71 1.65 -28.85
CA ILE A 270 -6.50 0.48 -28.46
C ILE A 270 -7.30 -0.03 -29.66
N LYS A 271 -6.99 -1.24 -30.12
CA LYS A 271 -7.78 -1.93 -31.16
C LYS A 271 -9.04 -2.60 -30.60
N GLU A 272 -8.89 -3.31 -29.48
CA GLU A 272 -9.98 -3.98 -28.78
C GLU A 272 -9.80 -3.78 -27.27
N ALA A 273 -10.79 -3.17 -26.61
CA ALA A 273 -10.79 -2.94 -25.17
C ALA A 273 -11.56 -4.04 -24.43
N ILE A 274 -10.97 -4.62 -23.38
CA ILE A 274 -11.66 -5.49 -22.42
C ILE A 274 -11.71 -4.74 -21.08
N ALA A 275 -12.88 -4.21 -20.76
CA ALA A 275 -13.10 -3.49 -19.50
C ALA A 275 -13.40 -4.46 -18.35
N ILE A 276 -12.63 -4.37 -17.26
CA ILE A 276 -12.91 -5.03 -15.99
C ILE A 276 -13.34 -3.96 -14.99
N GLU A 277 -14.65 -3.79 -14.85
CA GLU A 277 -15.26 -2.91 -13.86
C GLU A 277 -15.16 -3.54 -12.45
N GLY A 278 -15.16 -2.75 -11.37
CA GLY A 278 -15.02 -3.34 -10.03
C GLY A 278 -14.67 -2.42 -8.87
N CYS A 279 -15.10 -1.16 -8.88
CA CYS A 279 -15.03 -0.34 -7.67
C CYS A 279 -16.35 -0.50 -6.90
N PRO A 280 -16.36 -0.92 -5.61
CA PRO A 280 -17.56 -0.76 -4.81
C PRO A 280 -17.89 0.73 -4.71
N SER A 281 -19.15 1.10 -4.90
CA SER A 281 -19.68 2.46 -4.76
C SER A 281 -19.24 3.07 -3.43
#